data_AF-A0A1G3RDQ7-F1
#
_entry.id   AF-A0A1G3RDQ7-F1
#
_cell.length_a   1.000
_cell.length_b   1.000
_cell.length_c   1.000
_cell.angle_alpha   90.00
_cell.angle_beta   90.00
_cell.angle_gamma   90.00
#
_symmetry.space_group_name_H-M   'P 1'
#
loop_
_entity.id
_entity.type
_entity.pdbx_description
1 polymer ?
#
loop_
_entity_poly.entity_id
_entity_poly.type
_entity_poly.pdbx_seq_one_letter_code
_entity_poly.pdbx_strand_id
1 'polypeptide(L)'
;MTWSGWIENWKDFEEYGWSDHLDADYESIEYVHDHLPDGMGMFLSSHLGPFALVSNFFFGIENLSFFMVDEPELVRAVFDRISGIKLRFMEQVIALPRVLGIWGHDDMGHKTATIVPPGFLREFNLPHHKKMAKLAHAHDKLHVLHSCGNMYSLMDDLIDDVGIDAKHSYEEAILPVVDAHR
;
A
#
# COMPACT_ATOMS: atom_id res chain seq x y z
N MET A 1 23.72 6.46 -14.31
CA MET A 1 23.71 6.00 -12.92
C MET A 1 22.26 5.64 -12.65
N THR A 2 21.93 4.35 -12.66
CA THR A 2 20.59 3.88 -12.27
C THR A 2 20.49 4.00 -10.76
N TRP A 3 19.33 4.40 -10.27
CA TRP A 3 19.09 4.60 -8.84
C TRP A 3 18.77 3.24 -8.19
N SER A 4 19.46 2.89 -7.11
CA SER A 4 19.54 1.54 -6.51
C SER A 4 18.75 1.37 -5.20
N GLY A 5 17.87 2.30 -4.86
CA GLY A 5 17.15 2.24 -3.58
C GLY A 5 17.92 2.87 -2.42
N TRP A 6 17.35 2.76 -1.24
CA TRP A 6 17.97 3.11 0.05
C TRP A 6 18.53 1.90 0.81
N ILE A 7 18.15 0.68 0.41
CA ILE A 7 18.56 -0.57 1.05
C ILE A 7 19.12 -1.48 -0.02
N GLU A 8 20.40 -1.78 0.01
CA GLU A 8 21.03 -2.71 -0.93
C GLU A 8 21.44 -4.02 -0.24
N ASN A 9 21.36 -4.09 1.09
CA ASN A 9 21.74 -5.25 1.89
C ASN A 9 21.22 -5.12 3.33
N TRP A 10 21.48 -6.14 4.16
CA TRP A 10 21.10 -6.17 5.58
C TRP A 10 21.70 -5.05 6.42
N LYS A 11 22.94 -4.62 6.13
CA LYS A 11 23.57 -3.53 6.88
C LYS A 11 22.81 -2.23 6.65
N ASP A 12 22.45 -1.92 5.40
CA ASP A 12 21.64 -0.73 5.10
C ASP A 12 20.27 -0.82 5.79
N PHE A 13 19.65 -2.00 5.80
CA PHE A 13 18.39 -2.22 6.52
C PHE A 13 18.50 -1.93 8.02
N GLU A 14 19.56 -2.42 8.68
CA GLU A 14 19.79 -2.22 10.11
C GLU A 14 20.13 -0.76 10.45
N GLU A 15 20.90 -0.09 9.59
CA GLU A 15 21.39 1.28 9.79
C GLU A 15 20.46 2.37 9.24
N TYR A 16 19.39 2.01 8.50
CA TYR A 16 18.49 2.97 7.81
C TYR A 16 17.90 4.06 8.73
N GLY A 17 17.81 3.81 10.03
CA GLY A 17 17.24 4.77 10.99
C GLY A 17 15.72 4.78 10.97
N TRP A 18 15.10 3.61 10.85
CA TRP A 18 13.66 3.43 10.94
C TRP A 18 13.06 4.16 12.15
N SER A 19 12.05 4.98 11.91
CA SER A 19 11.36 5.69 13.00
C SER A 19 10.50 4.72 13.81
N ASP A 20 10.98 4.31 14.98
CA ASP A 20 10.18 3.53 15.94
C ASP A 20 9.10 4.38 16.60
N HIS A 21 9.41 5.66 16.82
CA HIS A 21 8.45 6.67 17.24
C HIS A 21 7.72 7.17 16.00
N LEU A 22 6.39 7.17 16.05
CA LEU A 22 5.61 7.94 15.09
C LEU A 22 5.68 9.41 15.52
N ASP A 23 6.79 10.08 15.20
CA ASP A 23 6.81 11.55 15.10
C ASP A 23 6.11 11.96 13.80
N ALA A 24 4.95 11.36 13.55
CA ALA A 24 4.11 11.72 12.43
C ALA A 24 3.33 12.97 12.84
N ASP A 25 3.47 14.01 12.02
CA ASP A 25 2.68 15.20 12.18
C ASP A 25 1.23 14.93 11.73
N TYR A 26 0.35 14.79 12.71
CA TYR A 26 -1.09 14.61 12.49
C TYR A 26 -1.82 15.94 12.28
N GLU A 27 -1.15 17.09 12.42
CA GLU A 27 -1.77 18.42 12.37
C GLU A 27 -2.56 18.60 11.08
N SER A 28 -2.02 18.14 9.95
CA SER A 28 -2.72 18.22 8.67
C SER A 28 -4.02 17.39 8.63
N ILE A 29 -4.05 16.22 9.25
CA ILE A 29 -5.23 15.33 9.29
C ILE A 29 -6.27 15.89 10.26
N GLU A 30 -5.84 16.33 11.45
CA GLU A 30 -6.69 16.93 12.47
C GLU A 30 -7.29 18.25 11.97
N TYR A 31 -6.47 19.09 11.32
CA TYR A 31 -6.92 20.33 10.72
C TYR A 31 -8.01 20.08 9.67
N VAL A 32 -7.78 19.14 8.73
CA VAL A 32 -8.81 18.80 7.74
C VAL A 32 -10.05 18.26 8.43
N HIS A 33 -9.90 17.29 9.34
CA HIS A 33 -11.01 16.71 10.11
C HIS A 33 -11.92 17.78 10.72
N ASP A 34 -11.34 18.77 11.40
CA ASP A 34 -12.07 19.81 12.13
C ASP A 34 -12.72 20.86 11.20
N HIS A 35 -12.21 21.02 9.99
CA HIS A 35 -12.66 22.05 9.04
C HIS A 35 -13.53 21.51 7.88
N LEU A 36 -13.79 20.19 7.83
CA LEU A 36 -14.70 19.62 6.83
C LEU A 36 -16.14 20.18 7.01
N PRO A 37 -16.85 20.50 5.90
CA PRO A 37 -18.27 20.80 5.95
C PRO A 37 -19.10 19.64 6.48
N ASP A 38 -20.27 19.94 7.05
CA ASP A 38 -21.20 18.90 7.49
C ASP A 38 -21.61 17.98 6.33
N GLY A 39 -21.63 16.68 6.59
CA GLY A 39 -21.92 15.65 5.59
C GLY A 39 -20.72 15.27 4.71
N MET A 40 -19.56 15.91 4.86
CA MET A 40 -18.32 15.51 4.20
C MET A 40 -17.45 14.65 5.12
N GLY A 41 -16.76 13.67 4.54
CA GLY A 41 -15.72 12.89 5.22
C GLY A 41 -14.46 12.83 4.38
N MET A 42 -13.40 12.26 4.95
CA MET A 42 -12.08 12.15 4.33
C MET A 42 -11.59 10.70 4.30
N PHE A 43 -10.80 10.38 3.29
CA PHE A 43 -9.99 9.16 3.28
C PHE A 43 -8.58 9.46 3.75
N LEU A 44 -8.00 8.52 4.49
CA LEU A 44 -6.58 8.54 4.80
C LEU A 44 -5.80 8.07 3.56
N SER A 45 -5.30 9.03 2.79
CA SER A 45 -4.43 8.83 1.63
C SER A 45 -2.94 8.98 1.97
N SER A 46 -2.59 8.84 3.25
CA SER A 46 -1.23 9.03 3.75
C SER A 46 -0.34 7.87 3.29
N HIS A 47 0.50 8.17 2.29
CA HIS A 47 1.63 7.38 1.80
C HIS A 47 1.31 6.23 0.81
N LEU A 48 2.22 6.06 -0.15
CA LEU A 48 2.28 4.93 -1.08
C LEU A 48 2.21 3.60 -0.36
N GLY A 49 1.58 2.60 -0.98
CA GLY A 49 1.46 1.25 -0.48
C GLY A 49 2.81 0.53 -0.40
N PRO A 50 2.83 -0.66 0.23
CA PRO A 50 4.08 -1.34 0.53
C PRO A 50 4.89 -1.67 -0.71
N PHE A 51 4.26 -2.17 -1.78
CA PHE A 51 4.98 -2.50 -3.02
C PHE A 51 5.56 -1.24 -3.68
N ALA A 52 4.78 -0.18 -3.83
CA ALA A 52 5.22 1.07 -4.42
C ALA A 52 6.35 1.73 -3.60
N LEU A 53 6.35 1.62 -2.27
CA LEU A 53 7.48 2.06 -1.45
C LEU A 53 8.72 1.21 -1.71
N VAL A 54 8.57 -0.12 -1.70
CA VAL A 54 9.68 -1.05 -1.92
C VAL A 54 10.29 -0.86 -3.31
N SER A 55 9.47 -0.85 -4.34
CA SER A 55 9.90 -0.79 -5.74
C SER A 55 10.44 0.58 -6.15
N ASN A 56 9.98 1.68 -5.52
CA ASN A 56 10.34 3.03 -5.94
C ASN A 56 11.27 3.78 -4.99
N PHE A 57 11.45 3.31 -3.74
CA PHE A 57 12.30 4.01 -2.77
C PHE A 57 13.28 3.08 -2.03
N PHE A 58 12.86 1.90 -1.58
CA PHE A 58 13.74 1.09 -0.75
C PHE A 58 14.72 0.25 -1.55
N PHE A 59 14.28 -0.49 -2.56
CA PHE A 59 15.18 -1.27 -3.42
C PHE A 59 15.34 -0.66 -4.79
N GLY A 60 14.30 -0.03 -5.33
CA GLY A 60 14.26 0.18 -6.77
C GLY A 60 13.91 -1.10 -7.51
N ILE A 61 13.29 -0.95 -8.69
CA ILE A 61 12.73 -2.10 -9.41
C ILE A 61 13.81 -3.06 -9.92
N GLU A 62 14.99 -2.55 -10.25
CA GLU A 62 16.13 -3.35 -10.71
C GLU A 62 16.66 -4.25 -9.60
N ASN A 63 17.01 -3.69 -8.43
CA ASN A 63 17.50 -4.48 -7.30
C ASN A 63 16.41 -5.41 -6.74
N LEU A 64 15.15 -4.95 -6.69
CA LEU A 64 14.05 -5.84 -6.30
C LEU A 64 14.01 -7.08 -7.19
N SER A 65 14.28 -6.96 -8.50
CA SER A 65 14.29 -8.10 -9.43
C SER A 65 15.33 -9.16 -9.07
N PHE A 66 16.48 -8.77 -8.51
CA PHE A 66 17.50 -9.69 -8.00
C PHE A 66 17.14 -10.21 -6.61
N PHE A 67 16.78 -9.31 -5.67
CA PHE A 67 16.48 -9.68 -4.29
C PHE A 67 15.28 -10.60 -4.13
N MET A 68 14.31 -10.56 -5.06
CA MET A 68 13.20 -11.53 -5.10
C MET A 68 13.68 -12.99 -5.07
N VAL A 69 14.86 -13.27 -5.61
CA VAL A 69 15.44 -14.62 -5.69
C VAL A 69 16.60 -14.77 -4.71
N ASP A 70 17.51 -13.80 -4.69
CA ASP A 70 18.77 -13.93 -3.97
C ASP A 70 18.64 -13.62 -2.47
N GLU A 71 17.73 -12.71 -2.11
CA GLU A 71 17.60 -12.18 -0.74
C GLU A 71 16.11 -12.04 -0.30
N PRO A 72 15.27 -13.08 -0.43
CA PRO A 72 13.82 -12.98 -0.14
C PRO A 72 13.52 -12.62 1.32
N GLU A 73 14.40 -12.98 2.25
CA GLU A 73 14.24 -12.62 3.67
C GLU A 73 14.46 -11.13 3.92
N LEU A 74 15.40 -10.49 3.19
CA LEU A 74 15.57 -9.04 3.24
C LEU A 74 14.34 -8.33 2.66
N VAL A 75 13.81 -8.86 1.55
CA VAL A 75 12.57 -8.36 0.95
C VAL A 75 11.43 -8.40 1.97
N ARG A 76 11.22 -9.55 2.62
CA ARG A 76 10.21 -9.71 3.66
C ARG A 76 10.38 -8.71 4.80
N ALA A 77 11.61 -8.58 5.31
CA ALA A 77 11.92 -7.68 6.42
C ALA A 77 11.58 -6.22 6.08
N VAL A 78 11.89 -5.77 4.86
CA VAL A 78 11.55 -4.41 4.40
C VAL A 78 10.04 -4.21 4.28
N PHE A 79 9.32 -5.16 3.66
CA PHE A 79 7.85 -5.11 3.56
C PHE A 79 7.17 -5.08 4.95
N ASP A 80 7.61 -5.95 5.87
CA ASP A 80 7.11 -6.01 7.24
C ASP A 80 7.40 -4.72 8.01
N ARG A 81 8.60 -4.16 7.89
CA ARG A 81 9.00 -2.94 8.60
C ARG A 81 8.20 -1.73 8.14
N ILE A 82 8.11 -1.51 6.82
CA ILE A 82 7.34 -0.40 6.23
C ILE A 82 5.86 -0.51 6.62
N SER A 83 5.28 -1.69 6.42
CA SER A 83 3.86 -1.90 6.70
C SER A 83 3.54 -1.80 8.18
N GLY A 84 4.45 -2.25 9.06
CA GLY A 84 4.31 -2.10 10.51
C GLY A 84 4.28 -0.62 10.93
N ILE A 85 5.15 0.22 10.36
CA ILE A 85 5.14 1.67 10.62
C ILE A 85 3.81 2.28 10.15
N LYS A 86 3.38 1.94 8.93
CA LYS A 86 2.11 2.43 8.36
C LYS A 86 0.89 2.03 9.19
N LEU A 87 0.82 0.78 9.64
CA LEU A 87 -0.30 0.30 10.45
C LEU A 87 -0.40 1.06 11.77
N ARG A 88 0.73 1.24 12.47
CA ARG A 88 0.74 2.02 13.72
C ARG A 88 0.28 3.47 13.48
N PHE A 89 0.66 4.07 12.36
CA PHE A 89 0.19 5.41 11.99
C PHE A 89 -1.33 5.42 11.80
N MET A 90 -1.85 4.47 11.01
CA MET A 90 -3.28 4.37 10.75
C MET A 90 -4.09 4.14 12.03
N GLU A 91 -3.58 3.34 12.96
CA GLU A 91 -4.21 3.09 14.28
C GLU A 91 -4.44 4.38 15.08
N GLN A 92 -3.61 5.42 14.91
CA GLN A 92 -3.78 6.69 15.63
C GLN A 92 -4.94 7.53 15.11
N VAL A 93 -5.26 7.43 13.81
CA VAL A 93 -6.18 8.38 13.14
C VAL A 93 -7.43 7.73 12.56
N ILE A 94 -7.48 6.41 12.39
CA ILE A 94 -8.61 5.71 11.75
C ILE A 94 -9.93 5.85 12.55
N ALA A 95 -9.83 6.05 13.87
CA ALA A 95 -10.97 6.22 14.75
C ALA A 95 -11.62 7.61 14.69
N LEU A 96 -11.01 8.57 13.99
CA LEU A 96 -11.56 9.93 13.88
C LEU A 96 -12.95 9.87 13.18
N PRO A 97 -13.98 10.55 13.73
CA PRO A 97 -15.36 10.43 13.23
C PRO A 97 -15.54 10.72 11.73
N ARG A 98 -14.84 11.74 11.21
CA ARG A 98 -14.95 12.17 9.80
C ARG A 98 -14.01 11.42 8.86
N VAL A 99 -13.20 10.48 9.35
CA VAL A 99 -12.47 9.54 8.51
C VAL A 99 -13.45 8.47 8.02
N LEU A 100 -13.52 8.25 6.71
CA LEU A 100 -14.39 7.25 6.08
C LEU A 100 -13.67 5.94 5.79
N GLY A 101 -12.34 5.97 5.71
CA GLY A 101 -11.56 4.83 5.28
C GLY A 101 -10.11 5.14 4.96
N ILE A 102 -9.42 4.08 4.55
CA ILE A 102 -8.05 4.10 4.06
C ILE A 102 -8.09 4.06 2.53
N TRP A 103 -7.28 4.89 1.89
CA TRP A 103 -7.05 4.84 0.46
C TRP A 103 -5.60 4.40 0.19
N GLY A 104 -5.41 3.11 -0.04
CA GLY A 104 -4.09 2.52 -0.27
C GLY A 104 -3.60 2.79 -1.69
N HIS A 105 -2.48 3.49 -1.87
CA HIS A 105 -1.94 3.83 -3.19
C HIS A 105 -0.80 2.89 -3.58
N ASP A 106 -1.08 1.73 -4.17
CA ASP A 106 -0.08 0.70 -4.41
C ASP A 106 -0.08 0.17 -5.85
N ASP A 107 0.69 0.83 -6.72
CA ASP A 107 0.76 0.50 -8.14
C ASP A 107 1.53 -0.80 -8.39
N MET A 108 0.78 -1.88 -8.62
CA MET A 108 1.30 -3.23 -8.86
C MET A 108 1.19 -3.65 -10.33
N GLY A 109 0.41 -2.90 -11.13
CA GLY A 109 0.14 -3.22 -12.52
C GLY A 109 1.06 -2.51 -13.50
N HIS A 110 1.39 -3.22 -14.58
CA HIS A 110 1.91 -2.69 -15.82
C HIS A 110 0.83 -2.85 -16.91
N LYS A 111 1.04 -2.30 -18.11
CA LYS A 111 0.05 -2.33 -19.21
C LYS A 111 -0.55 -3.72 -19.50
N THR A 112 0.25 -4.78 -19.39
CA THR A 112 -0.15 -6.13 -19.83
C THR A 112 -0.28 -7.15 -18.70
N ALA A 113 0.35 -6.92 -17.56
CA ALA A 113 0.39 -7.83 -16.41
C ALA A 113 0.82 -7.05 -15.17
N THR A 114 0.96 -7.71 -14.02
CA THR A 114 1.60 -7.14 -12.84
C THR A 114 3.09 -6.85 -13.10
N ILE A 115 3.66 -5.89 -12.38
CA ILE A 115 5.07 -5.47 -12.51
C ILE A 115 6.03 -6.60 -12.12
N VAL A 116 5.66 -7.37 -11.10
CA VAL A 116 6.37 -8.57 -10.62
C VAL A 116 5.42 -9.78 -10.69
N PRO A 117 5.90 -11.03 -10.60
CA PRO A 117 5.04 -12.20 -10.67
C PRO A 117 3.89 -12.14 -9.64
N PRO A 118 2.64 -12.51 -10.00
CA PRO A 118 1.51 -12.48 -9.07
C PRO A 118 1.75 -13.27 -7.78
N GLY A 119 2.49 -14.37 -7.85
CA GLY A 119 2.87 -15.17 -6.67
C GLY A 119 3.71 -14.38 -5.66
N PHE A 120 4.62 -13.52 -6.13
CA PHE A 120 5.40 -12.64 -5.27
C PHE A 120 4.50 -11.63 -4.55
N LEU A 121 3.55 -11.01 -5.26
CA LEU A 121 2.63 -10.05 -4.65
C LEU A 121 1.73 -10.71 -3.59
N ARG A 122 1.26 -11.92 -3.85
CA ARG A 122 0.48 -12.71 -2.88
C ARG A 122 1.28 -13.01 -1.60
N GLU A 123 2.56 -13.28 -1.75
CA GLU A 123 3.41 -13.67 -0.62
C GLU A 123 3.92 -12.46 0.20
N PHE A 124 4.36 -11.41 -0.49
CA PHE A 124 5.09 -10.30 0.15
C PHE A 124 4.27 -9.01 0.29
N ASN A 125 3.23 -8.79 -0.52
CA ASN A 125 2.50 -7.52 -0.53
C ASN A 125 1.07 -7.61 0.03
N LEU A 126 0.25 -8.53 -0.50
CA LEU A 126 -1.17 -8.65 -0.14
C LEU A 126 -1.43 -8.88 1.37
N PRO A 127 -0.58 -9.63 2.12
CA PRO A 127 -0.77 -9.78 3.56
C PRO A 127 -0.77 -8.45 4.33
N HIS A 128 -0.10 -7.42 3.82
CA HIS A 128 -0.08 -6.10 4.44
C HIS A 128 -1.36 -5.32 4.16
N HIS A 129 -1.86 -5.35 2.92
CA HIS A 129 -3.19 -4.81 2.59
C HIS A 129 -4.28 -5.48 3.40
N LYS A 130 -4.19 -6.79 3.63
CA LYS A 130 -5.13 -7.52 4.49
C LYS A 130 -5.13 -7.01 5.94
N LYS A 131 -3.95 -6.67 6.49
CA LYS A 131 -3.85 -6.04 7.82
C LYS A 131 -4.52 -4.66 7.82
N MET A 132 -4.32 -3.87 6.76
CA MET A 132 -4.92 -2.53 6.63
C MET A 132 -6.45 -2.59 6.46
N ALA A 133 -6.96 -3.52 5.64
CA ALA A 133 -8.40 -3.75 5.49
C ALA A 133 -9.05 -4.17 6.82
N LYS A 134 -8.45 -5.13 7.53
CA LYS A 134 -8.90 -5.53 8.87
C LYS A 134 -8.95 -4.37 9.86
N LEU A 135 -7.94 -3.50 9.86
CA LEU A 135 -7.93 -2.32 10.71
C LEU A 135 -9.07 -1.36 10.35
N ALA A 136 -9.28 -1.07 9.06
CA ALA A 136 -10.38 -0.21 8.62
C ALA A 136 -11.74 -0.79 9.06
N HIS A 137 -11.98 -2.06 8.77
CA HIS A 137 -13.24 -2.75 9.08
C HIS A 137 -13.51 -2.84 10.58
N ALA A 138 -12.48 -3.00 11.41
CA ALA A 138 -12.62 -3.00 12.86
C ALA A 138 -13.14 -1.65 13.43
N HIS A 139 -13.08 -0.58 12.64
CA HIS A 139 -13.58 0.75 12.97
C HIS A 139 -14.78 1.18 12.12
N ASP A 140 -15.45 0.22 11.45
CA ASP A 140 -16.56 0.47 10.52
C ASP A 140 -16.18 1.43 9.37
N LYS A 141 -14.93 1.36 8.91
CA LYS A 141 -14.37 2.18 7.83
C LYS A 141 -14.05 1.33 6.60
N LEU A 142 -13.94 1.99 5.44
CA LEU A 142 -13.64 1.34 4.17
C LEU A 142 -12.13 1.22 3.92
N HIS A 143 -11.72 0.24 3.13
CA HIS A 143 -10.40 0.12 2.55
C HIS A 143 -10.49 0.11 1.02
N VAL A 144 -10.12 1.23 0.41
CA VAL A 144 -10.09 1.41 -1.05
C VAL A 144 -8.66 1.25 -1.54
N LEU A 145 -8.44 0.35 -2.49
CA LEU A 145 -7.13 0.14 -3.10
C LEU A 145 -7.05 0.90 -4.43
N HIS A 146 -6.14 1.86 -4.51
CA HIS A 146 -5.66 2.40 -5.76
C HIS A 146 -4.44 1.62 -6.27
N SER A 147 -4.50 1.21 -7.54
CA SER A 147 -3.39 0.62 -8.26
C SER A 147 -3.63 0.77 -9.77
N CYS A 148 -2.66 1.35 -10.46
CA CYS A 148 -2.65 1.48 -11.91
C CYS A 148 -2.21 0.16 -12.57
N GLY A 149 -2.48 0.06 -13.87
CA GLY A 149 -2.09 -1.07 -14.71
C GLY A 149 -2.95 -2.32 -14.56
N ASN A 150 -2.48 -3.42 -15.14
CA ASN A 150 -3.18 -4.69 -15.21
C ASN A 150 -2.83 -5.57 -14.00
N MET A 151 -3.70 -5.54 -12.99
CA MET A 151 -3.62 -6.35 -11.78
C MET A 151 -4.75 -7.40 -11.69
N TYR A 152 -5.51 -7.62 -12.77
CA TYR A 152 -6.74 -8.41 -12.73
C TYR A 152 -6.51 -9.88 -12.33
N SER A 153 -5.28 -10.38 -12.46
CA SER A 153 -4.87 -11.69 -11.95
C SER A 153 -4.82 -11.80 -10.42
N LEU A 154 -4.98 -10.69 -9.69
CA LEU A 154 -5.01 -10.61 -8.23
C LEU A 154 -6.39 -10.22 -7.67
N MET A 155 -7.37 -9.93 -8.53
CA MET A 155 -8.64 -9.36 -8.07
C MET A 155 -9.42 -10.28 -7.13
N ASP A 156 -9.42 -11.59 -7.40
CA ASP A 156 -10.09 -12.56 -6.53
C ASP A 156 -9.41 -12.61 -5.15
N ASP A 157 -8.06 -12.59 -5.09
CA ASP A 157 -7.33 -12.51 -3.81
C ASP A 157 -7.63 -11.20 -3.06
N LEU A 158 -7.75 -10.09 -3.80
CA LEU A 158 -8.03 -8.77 -3.24
C LEU A 158 -9.44 -8.64 -2.67
N ILE A 159 -10.43 -9.24 -3.33
CA ILE A 159 -11.82 -9.22 -2.89
C ILE A 159 -12.03 -10.26 -1.77
N ASP A 160 -11.63 -11.51 -2.00
CA ASP A 160 -12.03 -12.62 -1.14
C ASP A 160 -11.12 -12.80 0.08
N ASP A 161 -9.80 -12.56 -0.06
CA ASP A 161 -8.84 -12.78 1.02
C ASP A 161 -8.40 -11.50 1.72
N VAL A 162 -8.08 -10.45 0.96
CA VAL A 162 -7.72 -9.14 1.51
C VAL A 162 -8.94 -8.41 2.04
N GLY A 163 -10.06 -8.46 1.30
CA GLY A 163 -11.30 -7.77 1.66
C GLY A 163 -11.26 -6.27 1.35
N ILE A 164 -10.76 -5.87 0.18
CA ILE A 164 -10.89 -4.47 -0.24
C ILE A 164 -12.36 -4.13 -0.54
N ASP A 165 -12.80 -2.94 -0.15
CA ASP A 165 -14.19 -2.49 -0.39
C ASP A 165 -14.38 -1.91 -1.78
N ALA A 166 -13.31 -1.37 -2.37
CA ALA A 166 -13.32 -0.85 -3.72
C ALA A 166 -11.92 -0.84 -4.34
N LYS A 167 -11.90 -0.85 -5.68
CA LYS A 167 -10.69 -0.72 -6.49
C LYS A 167 -10.73 0.56 -7.32
N HIS A 168 -9.62 1.28 -7.29
CA HIS A 168 -9.26 2.40 -8.15
C HIS A 168 -7.90 2.06 -8.79
N SER A 169 -7.44 2.60 -9.92
CA SER A 169 -8.16 3.30 -10.98
C SER A 169 -8.69 2.31 -12.02
N TYR A 170 -9.31 2.78 -13.09
CA TYR A 170 -9.55 2.01 -14.30
C TYR A 170 -8.78 2.65 -15.45
N GLU A 171 -8.35 1.83 -16.40
CA GLU A 171 -7.64 2.30 -17.59
C GLU A 171 -8.28 1.67 -18.82
N GLU A 172 -8.77 2.50 -19.74
CA GLU A 172 -9.52 2.08 -20.93
C GLU A 172 -8.74 1.05 -21.78
N ALA A 173 -7.42 1.16 -21.81
CA ALA A 173 -6.54 0.25 -22.55
C ALA A 173 -6.42 -1.15 -21.92
N ILE A 174 -6.93 -1.34 -20.69
CA ILE A 174 -6.78 -2.56 -19.90
C ILE A 174 -8.15 -3.18 -19.63
N LEU A 175 -9.06 -2.42 -19.02
CA LEU A 175 -10.45 -2.81 -18.82
C LEU A 175 -11.33 -1.56 -19.00
N PRO A 176 -12.14 -1.49 -20.07
CA PRO A 176 -13.07 -0.40 -20.29
C PRO A 176 -14.01 -0.23 -19.11
N VAL A 177 -14.37 1.03 -18.80
CA VAL A 177 -15.25 1.34 -17.65
C VAL A 177 -16.61 0.65 -17.76
N VAL A 178 -17.10 0.42 -18.98
CA VAL A 178 -18.37 -0.27 -19.25
C VAL A 178 -18.35 -1.75 -18.85
N ASP A 179 -17.17 -2.36 -18.81
CA ASP A 179 -16.96 -3.76 -18.43
C ASP A 179 -16.44 -3.89 -16.99
N ALA A 180 -16.02 -2.79 -16.37
CA ALA A 180 -15.47 -2.73 -15.03
C ALA A 180 -16.55 -2.72 -13.93
N HIS A 181 -17.41 -3.73 -13.94
CA HIS A 181 -18.43 -3.97 -12.91
C HIS A 181 -18.31 -5.42 -12.44
N ARG A 182 -17.80 -5.61 -11.22
CA ARG A 182 -17.77 -6.88 -10.49
C ARG A 182 -18.21 -6.65 -9.06
#